data_AF-A0A3D4QKY6-F1
#
_entry.id   AF-A0A3D4QKY6-F1
#
_cell.length_a   1.000
_cell.length_b   1.000
_cell.length_c   1.000
_cell.angle_alpha   90.00
_cell.angle_beta   90.00
_cell.angle_gamma   90.00
#
_symmetry.space_group_name_H-M   'P 1'
#
loop_
_entity.id
_entity.type
_entity.pdbx_description
1 polymer ?
#
loop_
_entity_poly.entity_id
_entity_poly.type
_entity_poly.pdbx_seq_one_letter_code
_entity_poly.pdbx_strand_id
1 'polypeptide(L)'
;MVSGFLTDHYGWRAAFIVPGVISILVGLAYLVFSRNAPEPHPLAKKDKFIGATPEQVKRAIFVVLLASAPGMLIFNSTTNSLPKLFTERLGDLAGNVSEAGFWGFGVFVVASMAQVMMGHLLDKYRLKPIYIIAVALQAPLIFLVAYAYNEGLLGAATAMMFIVFSIIPIHDTIIARFTSKEIRSRVFALKYLVGLLVGAAALPLTGWLHSVVGGFTMVFLVLGALAVFECCVTFFLPARDHLTQQAENAAQPAE
;
A
#
# COMPACT_ATOMS: atom_id res chain seq x y z
N MET A 1 5.77 -15.44 -10.10
CA MET A 1 6.72 -16.24 -10.90
C MET A 1 6.87 -17.66 -10.38
N VAL A 2 7.47 -17.90 -9.21
CA VAL A 2 7.74 -19.27 -8.69
C VAL A 2 6.47 -20.12 -8.57
N SER A 3 5.37 -19.55 -8.08
CA SER A 3 4.07 -20.24 -7.99
C SER A 3 3.49 -20.62 -9.37
N GLY A 4 3.64 -19.74 -10.37
CA GLY A 4 3.22 -20.02 -11.75
C GLY A 4 4.02 -21.16 -12.35
N PHE A 5 5.35 -21.09 -12.24
CA PHE A 5 6.26 -22.15 -12.72
C PHE A 5 5.94 -23.51 -12.10
N LEU A 6 5.74 -23.57 -10.78
CA LEU A 6 5.38 -24.81 -10.10
C LEU A 6 4.00 -25.33 -10.52
N THR A 7 3.04 -24.43 -10.78
CA THR A 7 1.69 -24.82 -11.20
C THR A 7 1.72 -25.43 -12.60
N ASP A 8 2.46 -24.84 -13.53
CA ASP A 8 2.50 -25.28 -14.93
C ASP A 8 3.28 -26.60 -15.10
N HIS A 9 4.36 -26.81 -14.34
CA HIS A 9 5.23 -27.99 -14.50
C HIS A 9 4.97 -29.14 -13.52
N TYR A 10 4.54 -28.83 -12.30
CA TYR A 10 4.41 -29.80 -11.19
C TYR A 10 3.00 -29.82 -10.58
N GLY A 11 2.07 -29.07 -11.16
CA GLY A 11 0.69 -28.95 -10.70
C GLY A 11 0.52 -28.00 -9.51
N TRP A 12 -0.73 -27.59 -9.29
CA TRP A 12 -1.09 -26.60 -8.28
C TRP A 12 -0.65 -26.98 -6.85
N ARG A 13 -0.58 -28.28 -6.53
CA ARG A 13 -0.15 -28.77 -5.19
C ARG A 13 1.29 -28.39 -4.88
N ALA A 14 2.20 -28.48 -5.86
CA ALA A 14 3.60 -28.13 -5.68
C ALA A 14 3.78 -26.64 -5.36
N ALA A 15 2.94 -25.78 -5.96
CA ALA A 15 2.93 -24.35 -5.69
C ALA A 15 2.58 -23.99 -4.22
N PHE A 16 1.94 -24.88 -3.47
CA PHE A 16 1.69 -24.72 -2.03
C PHE A 16 2.71 -25.44 -1.16
N ILE A 17 3.09 -26.67 -1.52
CA ILE A 17 4.01 -27.50 -0.72
C ILE A 17 5.40 -26.87 -0.66
N VAL A 18 5.96 -26.45 -1.80
CA VAL A 18 7.34 -25.96 -1.87
C VAL A 18 7.55 -24.70 -1.02
N PRO A 19 6.74 -23.63 -1.15
CA PRO A 19 6.86 -22.46 -0.27
C PRO A 19 6.59 -22.80 1.21
N GLY A 20 5.68 -23.74 1.48
CA GLY A 20 5.38 -24.20 2.85
C GLY A 20 6.55 -24.92 3.52
N VAL A 21 7.28 -25.76 2.79
CA VAL A 21 8.50 -26.40 3.33
C VAL A 21 9.60 -25.36 3.56
N ILE A 22 9.81 -24.44 2.61
CA ILE A 22 10.80 -23.37 2.76
C ILE A 22 10.49 -22.51 3.99
N SER A 23 9.21 -22.14 4.22
CA SER A 23 8.84 -21.31 5.38
C SER A 23 9.09 -22.02 6.72
N ILE A 24 8.82 -23.33 6.81
CA ILE A 24 9.14 -24.15 7.99
C ILE A 24 10.65 -24.17 8.23
N LEU A 25 11.46 -24.40 7.20
CA LEU A 25 12.92 -24.45 7.32
C LEU A 25 13.49 -23.10 7.78
N VAL A 26 12.99 -21.99 7.21
CA VAL A 26 13.39 -20.65 7.64
C VAL A 26 12.97 -20.38 9.08
N GLY A 27 11.78 -20.80 9.50
CA GLY A 27 11.32 -20.70 10.90
C GLY A 27 12.20 -21.48 11.87
N LEU A 28 12.58 -22.71 11.52
CA LEU A 28 13.51 -23.52 12.31
C LEU A 28 14.89 -22.87 12.38
N ALA A 29 15.41 -22.37 11.26
CA ALA A 29 16.67 -21.63 11.24
C ALA A 29 16.61 -20.40 12.15
N TYR A 30 15.53 -19.61 12.09
CA TYR A 30 15.32 -18.47 12.98
C TYR A 30 15.37 -18.87 14.46
N LEU A 31 14.72 -19.98 14.86
CA LEU A 31 14.78 -20.47 16.25
C LEU A 31 16.18 -20.88 16.70
N VAL A 32 17.02 -21.34 15.77
CA VAL A 32 18.42 -21.68 16.07
C VAL A 32 19.27 -20.41 16.19
N PHE A 33 19.11 -19.45 15.28
CA PHE A 33 19.94 -18.24 15.24
C PHE A 33 19.50 -17.15 16.24
N SER A 34 18.22 -17.04 16.58
CA SER A 34 17.72 -15.99 17.48
C SER A 34 18.12 -16.19 18.94
N ARG A 35 18.50 -17.42 19.31
CA ARG A 35 18.97 -17.76 20.68
C ARG A 35 20.20 -16.99 21.11
N ASN A 36 21.01 -16.50 20.16
CA ASN A 36 22.23 -15.74 20.42
C ASN A 36 22.13 -14.30 19.90
N ALA A 37 20.92 -13.78 19.65
CA ALA A 37 20.74 -12.42 19.18
C ALA A 37 21.21 -11.42 20.27
N PRO A 38 22.10 -10.47 19.95
CA PRO A 38 22.49 -9.41 20.87
C PRO A 38 21.27 -8.64 21.36
N GLU A 39 21.33 -8.12 22.59
CA GLU A 39 20.28 -7.23 23.09
C GLU A 39 20.05 -6.05 22.13
N PRO A 40 18.78 -5.62 21.92
CA PRO A 40 18.47 -4.52 21.03
C PRO A 40 19.26 -3.27 21.43
N HIS A 41 20.17 -2.83 20.55
CA HIS A 41 20.92 -1.60 20.76
C HIS A 41 19.92 -0.43 20.86
N PRO A 42 20.00 0.45 21.88
CA PRO A 42 19.06 1.55 22.07
C PRO A 42 19.32 2.67 21.06
N LEU A 43 19.11 2.41 19.77
CA LEU A 43 19.04 3.45 18.74
C LEU A 43 17.63 4.03 18.75
N ALA A 44 17.26 4.65 19.87
CA ALA A 44 16.11 5.55 19.91
C ALA A 44 16.48 6.80 19.10
N LYS A 45 16.33 6.74 17.76
CA LYS A 45 16.31 7.93 16.93
C LYS A 45 15.30 8.90 17.55
N LYS A 46 15.71 10.16 17.75
CA LYS A 46 14.81 11.25 18.18
C LYS A 46 13.58 11.23 17.27
N ASP A 47 12.44 10.83 17.83
CA ASP A 47 11.17 10.82 17.12
C ASP A 47 10.87 12.26 16.67
N LYS A 48 10.64 12.45 15.37
CA LYS A 48 10.15 13.70 14.80
C LYS A 48 8.65 13.85 15.13
N PHE A 49 8.31 13.88 16.42
CA PHE A 49 6.94 14.17 16.86
C PHE A 49 6.61 15.61 16.47
N ILE A 50 5.53 15.78 15.74
CA ILE A 50 4.99 17.11 15.44
C ILE A 50 4.25 17.55 16.69
N GLY A 51 4.59 18.71 17.27
CA GLY A 51 3.90 19.31 18.41
C GLY A 51 2.47 19.77 18.07
N ALA A 52 1.63 18.85 17.58
CA ALA A 52 0.26 19.07 17.17
C ALA A 52 -0.67 19.07 18.38
N THR A 53 -1.72 19.88 18.33
CA THR A 53 -2.76 19.87 19.37
C THR A 53 -3.50 18.52 19.37
N PRO A 54 -4.09 18.10 20.51
CA PRO A 54 -4.86 16.85 20.58
C PRO A 54 -5.97 16.74 19.52
N GLU A 55 -6.59 17.86 19.14
CA GLU A 55 -7.60 17.93 18.09
C GLU A 55 -7.02 17.66 16.69
N GLN A 56 -5.86 18.24 16.39
CA GLN A 56 -5.14 18.01 15.13
C GLN A 56 -4.65 16.56 15.01
N VAL A 57 -4.20 15.96 16.12
CA VAL A 57 -3.84 14.55 16.19
C VAL A 57 -5.06 13.67 15.88
N LYS A 58 -6.20 13.91 16.54
CA LYS A 58 -7.45 13.18 16.27
C LYS A 58 -7.89 13.32 14.82
N ARG A 59 -7.85 14.53 14.26
CA ARG A 59 -8.20 14.81 12.87
C ARG A 59 -7.25 14.09 11.90
N ALA A 60 -5.94 14.16 12.12
CA ALA A 60 -4.96 13.47 11.27
C ALA A 60 -5.14 11.95 11.31
N ILE A 61 -5.35 11.36 12.50
CA ILE A 61 -5.64 9.93 12.66
C ILE A 61 -6.93 9.57 11.93
N PHE A 62 -8.00 10.34 12.11
CA PHE A 62 -9.29 10.10 11.47
C PHE A 62 -9.16 10.14 9.94
N VAL A 63 -8.51 11.18 9.39
CA VAL A 63 -8.25 11.31 7.95
C VAL A 63 -7.43 10.12 7.43
N VAL A 64 -6.39 9.70 8.14
CA VAL A 64 -5.59 8.53 7.73
C VAL A 64 -6.42 7.26 7.78
N LEU A 65 -7.17 7.01 8.84
CA LEU A 65 -7.98 5.80 8.93
C LEU A 65 -9.04 5.76 7.82
N LEU A 66 -9.72 6.88 7.59
CA LEU A 66 -10.75 7.02 6.56
C LEU A 66 -10.17 6.88 5.15
N ALA A 67 -8.96 7.39 4.90
CA ALA A 67 -8.27 7.24 3.61
C ALA A 67 -7.62 5.86 3.45
N SER A 68 -7.14 5.24 4.53
CA SER A 68 -6.44 3.96 4.49
C SER A 68 -7.38 2.80 4.17
N ALA A 69 -8.65 2.87 4.56
CA ALA A 69 -9.64 1.85 4.23
C ALA A 69 -9.79 1.65 2.70
N PRO A 70 -10.17 2.66 1.89
CA PRO A 70 -10.23 2.51 0.44
C PRO A 70 -8.85 2.22 -0.17
N GLY A 71 -7.77 2.83 0.33
CA GLY A 71 -6.41 2.54 -0.15
C GLY A 71 -6.01 1.07 0.04
N MET A 72 -6.34 0.47 1.19
CA MET A 72 -6.10 -0.95 1.46
C MET A 72 -7.01 -1.86 0.63
N LEU A 73 -8.25 -1.44 0.33
CA LEU A 73 -9.12 -2.15 -0.60
C LEU A 73 -8.51 -2.18 -1.99
N ILE A 74 -8.08 -1.02 -2.50
CA ILE A 74 -7.39 -0.89 -3.80
C ILE A 74 -6.15 -1.77 -3.84
N PHE A 75 -5.29 -1.68 -2.83
CA PHE A 75 -4.07 -2.47 -2.75
C PHE A 75 -4.35 -3.98 -2.79
N ASN A 76 -5.27 -4.46 -1.95
CA ASN A 76 -5.59 -5.90 -1.89
C ASN A 76 -6.27 -6.37 -3.17
N SER A 77 -7.26 -5.64 -3.67
CA SER A 77 -7.99 -6.02 -4.90
C SER A 77 -7.06 -6.06 -6.11
N THR A 78 -6.23 -5.03 -6.29
CA THR A 78 -5.29 -4.98 -7.42
C THR A 78 -4.20 -6.04 -7.29
N THR A 79 -3.62 -6.25 -6.11
CA THR A 79 -2.52 -7.23 -5.90
C THR A 79 -2.98 -8.65 -6.19
N ASN A 80 -4.16 -9.03 -5.70
CA ASN A 80 -4.69 -10.38 -5.90
C ASN A 80 -5.19 -10.59 -7.35
N SER A 81 -5.70 -9.55 -7.97
CA SER A 81 -6.29 -9.65 -9.31
C SER A 81 -5.28 -9.50 -10.44
N LEU A 82 -4.10 -8.91 -10.17
CA LEU A 82 -3.12 -8.59 -11.20
C LEU A 82 -2.70 -9.81 -12.05
N PRO A 83 -2.39 -10.98 -11.48
CA PRO A 83 -2.02 -12.14 -12.29
C PRO A 83 -3.16 -12.56 -13.22
N LYS A 84 -4.41 -12.54 -12.71
CA LYS A 84 -5.59 -12.90 -13.50
C LYS A 84 -5.89 -11.88 -14.59
N LEU A 85 -5.73 -10.60 -14.28
CA LEU A 85 -5.82 -9.50 -15.25
C LEU A 85 -4.83 -9.70 -16.41
N PHE A 86 -3.60 -10.09 -16.12
CA PHE A 86 -2.60 -10.37 -17.15
C PHE A 86 -2.98 -11.59 -17.99
N THR A 87 -3.41 -12.70 -17.39
CA THR A 87 -3.89 -13.85 -18.18
C THR A 87 -5.08 -13.54 -19.08
N GLU A 88 -5.91 -12.54 -18.75
CA GLU A 88 -7.08 -12.18 -19.56
C GLU A 88 -6.81 -11.09 -20.60
N ARG A 89 -5.84 -10.20 -20.36
CA ARG A 89 -5.70 -8.96 -21.15
C ARG A 89 -4.30 -8.71 -21.73
N LEU A 90 -3.29 -9.49 -21.37
CA LEU A 90 -1.96 -9.37 -21.99
C LEU A 90 -1.88 -10.01 -23.39
N GLY A 91 -2.92 -10.75 -23.80
CA GLY A 91 -2.93 -11.48 -25.07
C GLY A 91 -1.80 -12.50 -25.13
N ASP A 92 -1.08 -12.51 -26.25
CA ASP A 92 -0.01 -13.46 -26.53
C ASP A 92 1.21 -13.35 -25.59
N LEU A 93 1.35 -12.25 -24.84
CA LEU A 93 2.44 -12.05 -23.87
C LEU A 93 2.23 -12.79 -22.54
N ALA A 94 1.05 -13.37 -22.33
CA ALA A 94 0.70 -14.15 -21.15
C ALA A 94 -0.03 -15.45 -21.55
N GLY A 95 0.59 -16.24 -22.43
CA GLY A 95 0.02 -17.47 -22.96
C GLY A 95 -0.14 -18.58 -21.90
N ASN A 96 0.51 -18.46 -20.76
CA ASN A 96 0.40 -19.35 -19.61
C ASN A 96 0.50 -18.61 -18.26
N VAL A 97 0.25 -19.33 -17.17
CA VAL A 97 0.24 -18.77 -15.81
C VAL A 97 1.64 -18.34 -15.37
N SER A 98 2.68 -19.03 -15.83
CA SER A 98 4.09 -18.67 -15.57
C SER A 98 4.46 -17.30 -16.14
N GLU A 99 4.10 -17.00 -17.38
CA GLU A 99 4.34 -15.72 -18.05
C GLU A 99 3.60 -14.57 -17.37
N ALA A 100 2.31 -14.74 -17.07
CA ALA A 100 1.57 -13.77 -16.26
C ALA A 100 2.23 -13.55 -14.89
N GLY A 101 2.71 -14.63 -14.28
CA GLY A 101 3.45 -14.59 -13.02
C GLY A 101 4.84 -13.94 -13.12
N PHE A 102 5.49 -13.95 -14.27
CA PHE A 102 6.76 -13.28 -14.55
C PHE A 102 6.54 -11.77 -14.70
N TRP A 103 5.57 -11.36 -15.51
CA TRP A 103 5.21 -9.95 -15.64
C TRP A 103 4.73 -9.35 -14.32
N GLY A 104 3.89 -10.10 -13.57
CA GLY A 104 3.48 -9.70 -12.22
C GLY A 104 4.67 -9.51 -11.29
N PHE A 105 5.67 -10.40 -11.34
CA PHE A 105 6.89 -10.23 -10.56
C PHE A 105 7.65 -8.96 -10.94
N GLY A 106 7.85 -8.68 -12.24
CA GLY A 106 8.51 -7.47 -12.71
C GLY A 106 7.81 -6.20 -12.20
N VAL A 107 6.48 -6.16 -12.29
CA VAL A 107 5.65 -5.06 -11.77
C VAL A 107 5.87 -4.86 -10.27
N PHE A 108 5.82 -5.93 -9.47
CA PHE A 108 6.00 -5.82 -8.02
C PHE A 108 7.43 -5.46 -7.60
N VAL A 109 8.45 -5.88 -8.36
CA VAL A 109 9.83 -5.43 -8.14
C VAL A 109 9.92 -3.91 -8.29
N VAL A 110 9.41 -3.37 -9.39
CA VAL A 110 9.40 -1.92 -9.63
C VAL A 110 8.57 -1.19 -8.57
N ALA A 111 7.39 -1.72 -8.24
CA ALA A 111 6.50 -1.13 -7.24
C ALA A 111 7.13 -1.11 -5.83
N SER A 112 7.90 -2.13 -5.46
CA SER A 112 8.56 -2.19 -4.15
C SER A 112 9.59 -1.06 -3.96
N MET A 113 10.26 -0.63 -5.04
CA MET A 113 11.21 0.49 -5.01
C MET A 113 10.53 1.80 -4.63
N ALA A 114 9.23 1.96 -4.95
CA ALA A 114 8.45 3.15 -4.63
C ALA A 114 8.40 3.42 -3.12
N GLN A 115 8.36 2.38 -2.29
CA GLN A 115 8.32 2.54 -0.83
C GLN A 115 9.61 3.16 -0.29
N VAL A 116 10.76 2.71 -0.79
CA VAL A 116 12.08 3.23 -0.43
C VAL A 116 12.23 4.67 -0.91
N MET A 117 11.88 4.95 -2.17
CA MET A 117 11.93 6.29 -2.75
C MET A 117 11.03 7.27 -1.98
N MET A 118 9.80 6.85 -1.69
CA MET A 118 8.84 7.67 -0.98
C MET A 118 9.27 7.94 0.47
N GLY A 119 9.84 6.95 1.16
CA GLY A 119 10.42 7.15 2.49
C GLY A 119 11.48 8.25 2.50
N HIS A 120 12.43 8.22 1.55
CA HIS A 120 13.45 9.27 1.40
C HIS A 120 12.84 10.64 1.06
N LEU A 121 11.80 10.66 0.22
CA LEU A 121 11.11 11.89 -0.17
C LEU A 121 10.39 12.53 1.03
N LEU A 122 9.71 11.73 1.85
CA LEU A 122 9.00 12.17 3.05
C LEU A 122 9.95 12.73 4.12
N ASP A 123 11.21 12.28 4.13
CA ASP A 123 12.23 12.81 5.03
C ASP A 123 12.73 14.21 4.65
N LYS A 124 12.76 14.51 3.34
CA LYS A 124 13.27 15.78 2.81
C LYS A 124 12.18 16.84 2.61
N TYR A 125 10.97 16.43 2.23
CA TYR A 125 9.90 17.34 1.81
C TYR A 125 8.68 17.29 2.74
N ARG A 126 7.74 18.21 2.51
CA ARG A 126 6.50 18.30 3.28
C ARG A 126 5.57 17.13 2.93
N LEU A 127 4.95 16.55 3.96
CA LEU A 127 4.11 15.36 3.81
C LEU A 127 2.85 15.61 2.97
N LYS A 128 2.10 16.69 3.27
CA LYS A 128 0.79 16.93 2.65
C LYS A 128 0.85 17.06 1.12
N PRO A 129 1.77 17.87 0.52
CA PRO A 129 1.90 17.94 -0.94
C PRO A 129 2.24 16.61 -1.59
N ILE A 130 3.18 15.85 -1.00
CA ILE A 130 3.54 14.50 -1.49
C ILE A 130 2.30 13.61 -1.52
N TYR A 131 1.53 13.61 -0.42
CA TYR A 131 0.36 12.76 -0.32
C TYR A 131 -0.69 13.11 -1.37
N ILE A 132 -1.01 14.40 -1.52
CA ILE A 132 -1.98 14.88 -2.52
C ILE A 132 -1.54 14.49 -3.94
N ILE A 133 -0.26 14.65 -4.27
CA ILE A 133 0.26 14.27 -5.60
C ILE A 133 0.12 12.75 -5.82
N ALA A 134 0.47 11.94 -4.84
CA ALA A 134 0.39 10.49 -4.95
C ALA A 134 -1.05 10.01 -5.19
N VAL A 135 -2.03 10.49 -4.40
CA VAL A 135 -3.45 10.09 -4.56
C VAL A 135 -4.08 10.72 -5.81
N ALA A 136 -3.66 11.92 -6.23
CA ALA A 136 -4.13 12.53 -7.46
C ALA A 136 -3.68 11.75 -8.71
N LEU A 137 -2.50 11.11 -8.65
CA LEU A 137 -2.01 10.23 -9.71
C LEU A 137 -2.61 8.82 -9.64
N GLN A 138 -3.00 8.35 -8.46
CA GLN A 138 -3.53 7.00 -8.25
C GLN A 138 -4.83 6.77 -9.04
N ALA A 139 -5.80 7.68 -8.93
CA ALA A 139 -7.09 7.56 -9.61
C ALA A 139 -6.99 7.46 -11.15
N PRO A 140 -6.30 8.38 -11.86
CA PRO A 140 -6.19 8.30 -13.32
C PRO A 140 -5.46 7.04 -13.78
N LEU A 141 -4.45 6.57 -13.03
CA LEU A 141 -3.74 5.34 -13.37
C LEU A 141 -4.62 4.09 -13.21
N ILE A 142 -5.47 4.05 -12.17
CA ILE A 142 -6.44 2.98 -11.99
C ILE A 142 -7.48 2.98 -13.12
N PHE A 143 -7.99 4.16 -13.51
CA PHE A 143 -8.89 4.29 -14.65
C PHE A 143 -8.21 3.89 -15.97
N LEU A 144 -6.93 4.22 -16.15
CA LEU A 144 -6.16 3.82 -17.32
C LEU A 144 -6.09 2.29 -17.43
N VAL A 145 -5.82 1.59 -16.33
CA VAL A 145 -5.81 0.12 -16.30
C VAL A 145 -7.17 -0.49 -16.63
N ALA A 146 -8.28 0.18 -16.29
CA ALA A 146 -9.62 -0.30 -16.61
C ALA A 146 -9.83 -0.54 -18.12
N TYR A 147 -9.16 0.27 -18.96
CA TYR A 147 -9.29 0.25 -20.42
C TYR A 147 -8.03 -0.23 -21.16
N ALA A 148 -6.94 -0.54 -20.45
CA ALA A 148 -5.69 -0.97 -21.04
C ALA A 148 -5.70 -2.47 -21.42
N TYR A 149 -5.05 -2.78 -22.54
CA TYR A 149 -4.86 -4.14 -23.10
C TYR A 149 -3.44 -4.31 -23.63
N ASN A 150 -3.02 -5.56 -23.81
CA ASN A 150 -1.74 -5.97 -24.38
C ASN A 150 -0.53 -5.31 -23.68
N GLU A 151 0.47 -4.86 -24.42
CA GLU A 151 1.66 -4.19 -23.91
C GLU A 151 1.35 -2.89 -23.14
N GLY A 152 0.30 -2.15 -23.54
CA GLY A 152 -0.14 -0.94 -22.84
C GLY A 152 -0.60 -1.21 -21.41
N LEU A 153 -1.13 -2.41 -21.15
CA LEU A 153 -1.52 -2.84 -19.81
C LEU A 153 -0.32 -3.00 -18.88
N LEU A 154 0.84 -3.47 -19.36
CA LEU A 154 2.04 -3.61 -18.53
C LEU A 154 2.50 -2.26 -18.01
N GLY A 155 2.59 -1.26 -18.88
CA GLY A 155 2.98 0.11 -18.50
C GLY A 155 1.99 0.72 -17.50
N ALA A 156 0.70 0.64 -17.80
CA ALA A 156 -0.36 1.17 -16.94
C ALA A 156 -0.38 0.48 -15.55
N ALA A 157 -0.28 -0.85 -15.52
CA ALA A 157 -0.25 -1.62 -14.28
C ALA A 157 1.01 -1.34 -13.46
N THR A 158 2.17 -1.20 -14.10
CA THR A 158 3.43 -0.84 -13.43
C THR A 158 3.32 0.53 -12.78
N ALA A 159 2.86 1.54 -13.52
CA ALA A 159 2.69 2.89 -13.00
C ALA A 159 1.66 2.92 -11.85
N MET A 160 0.52 2.25 -12.01
CA MET A 160 -0.50 2.12 -10.98
C MET A 160 0.08 1.50 -9.71
N MET A 161 0.73 0.33 -9.82
CA MET A 161 1.29 -0.36 -8.65
C MET A 161 2.40 0.43 -7.98
N PHE A 162 3.24 1.13 -8.76
CA PHE A 162 4.25 2.04 -8.21
C PHE A 162 3.62 3.10 -7.30
N ILE A 163 2.55 3.77 -7.76
CA ILE A 163 1.85 4.76 -6.96
C ILE A 163 1.14 4.14 -5.75
N VAL A 164 0.42 3.03 -5.94
CA VAL A 164 -0.27 2.33 -4.84
C VAL A 164 0.71 1.92 -3.73
N PHE A 165 1.87 1.37 -4.09
CA PHE A 165 2.90 1.00 -3.11
C PHE A 165 3.53 2.23 -2.43
N SER A 166 3.65 3.35 -3.15
CA SER A 166 4.18 4.60 -2.59
C SER A 166 3.31 5.20 -1.48
N ILE A 167 2.00 4.93 -1.48
CA ILE A 167 1.07 5.49 -0.47
C ILE A 167 1.24 4.83 0.91
N ILE A 168 1.68 3.57 0.96
CA ILE A 168 1.88 2.82 2.20
C ILE A 168 2.79 3.57 3.21
N PRO A 169 4.04 3.94 2.84
CA PRO A 169 4.90 4.68 3.76
C PRO A 169 4.38 6.09 4.07
N ILE A 170 3.55 6.69 3.21
CA ILE A 170 2.91 7.99 3.52
C ILE A 170 1.96 7.82 4.70
N HIS A 171 1.05 6.85 4.65
CA HIS A 171 0.12 6.59 5.75
C HIS A 171 0.86 6.25 7.05
N ASP A 172 1.92 5.43 6.97
CA ASP A 172 2.73 5.07 8.15
C ASP A 172 3.46 6.28 8.73
N THR A 173 3.96 7.16 7.87
CA THR A 173 4.65 8.39 8.29
C THR A 173 3.69 9.39 8.92
N ILE A 174 2.43 9.51 8.43
CA ILE A 174 1.43 10.37 9.08
C ILE A 174 1.18 9.87 10.50
N ILE A 175 0.92 8.57 10.68
CA ILE A 175 0.71 8.01 12.01
C ILE A 175 1.94 8.27 12.88
N ALA A 176 3.14 7.93 12.40
CA ALA A 176 4.37 8.09 13.18
C ALA A 176 4.64 9.54 13.61
N ARG A 177 4.32 10.53 12.76
CA ARG A 177 4.59 11.96 13.02
C ARG A 177 3.51 12.65 13.87
N PHE A 178 2.25 12.21 13.76
CA PHE A 178 1.13 12.80 14.50
C PHE A 178 0.81 12.08 15.82
N THR A 179 1.32 10.87 16.06
CA THR A 179 1.04 10.11 17.28
C THR A 179 2.22 10.12 18.27
N SER A 180 1.89 10.25 19.56
CA SER A 180 2.86 10.04 20.64
C SER A 180 3.22 8.56 20.76
N LYS A 181 4.35 8.25 21.42
CA LYS A 181 4.84 6.87 21.54
C LYS A 181 3.82 5.91 22.19
N GLU A 182 3.03 6.42 23.12
CA GLU A 182 2.07 5.64 23.92
C GLU A 182 0.86 5.17 23.09
N ILE A 183 0.39 6.02 22.17
CA ILE A 183 -0.81 5.71 21.35
C ILE A 183 -0.45 5.18 19.96
N ARG A 184 0.78 5.40 19.48
CA ARG A 184 1.24 5.02 18.13
C ARG A 184 0.96 3.55 17.82
N SER A 185 1.33 2.64 18.73
CA SER A 185 1.09 1.20 18.55
C SER A 185 -0.40 0.86 18.41
N ARG A 186 -1.27 1.55 19.16
CA ARG A 186 -2.73 1.32 19.12
C ARG A 186 -3.32 1.83 17.81
N VAL A 187 -2.86 2.98 17.31
CA VAL A 187 -3.31 3.54 16.03
C VAL A 187 -2.88 2.65 14.87
N PHE A 188 -1.65 2.12 14.88
CA PHE A 188 -1.21 1.13 13.90
C PHE A 188 -2.06 -0.13 13.97
N ALA A 189 -2.30 -0.68 15.17
CA ALA A 189 -3.15 -1.86 15.34
C ALA A 189 -4.55 -1.63 14.74
N LEU A 190 -5.16 -0.47 15.00
CA LEU A 190 -6.46 -0.11 14.42
C LEU A 190 -6.41 0.00 12.89
N LYS A 191 -5.41 0.70 12.33
CA LYS A 191 -5.21 0.80 10.88
C LYS A 191 -5.10 -0.59 10.25
N TYR A 192 -4.27 -1.47 10.80
CA TYR A 192 -4.07 -2.80 10.25
C TYR A 192 -5.29 -3.71 10.46
N LEU A 193 -6.05 -3.54 11.55
CA LEU A 193 -7.32 -4.25 11.74
C LEU A 193 -8.33 -3.84 10.66
N VAL A 194 -8.49 -2.55 10.40
CA VAL A 194 -9.32 -2.05 9.30
C VAL A 194 -8.84 -2.61 7.97
N GLY A 195 -7.52 -2.57 7.71
CA GLY A 195 -6.92 -3.15 6.52
C GLY A 195 -7.18 -4.64 6.35
N LEU A 196 -7.19 -5.42 7.44
CA LEU A 196 -7.51 -6.85 7.42
C LEU A 196 -8.98 -7.08 7.05
N LEU A 197 -9.90 -6.35 7.68
CA LEU A 197 -11.34 -6.47 7.39
C LEU A 197 -11.66 -6.10 5.94
N VAL A 198 -11.09 -4.99 5.48
CA VAL A 198 -11.24 -4.53 4.10
C VAL A 198 -10.55 -5.49 3.12
N GLY A 199 -9.36 -5.98 3.46
CA GLY A 199 -8.62 -6.96 2.66
C GLY A 199 -9.38 -8.28 2.51
N ALA A 200 -10.07 -8.73 3.56
CA ALA A 200 -10.94 -9.91 3.50
C ALA A 200 -12.13 -9.70 2.54
N ALA A 201 -12.66 -8.48 2.44
CA ALA A 201 -13.73 -8.14 1.50
C ALA A 201 -13.24 -7.94 0.06
N ALA A 202 -11.95 -7.63 -0.15
CA ALA A 202 -11.38 -7.28 -1.45
C ALA A 202 -11.54 -8.39 -2.50
N LEU A 203 -11.21 -9.63 -2.14
CA LEU A 203 -11.28 -10.79 -3.03
C LEU A 203 -12.74 -11.11 -3.45
N PRO A 204 -13.70 -11.30 -2.51
CA PRO A 204 -15.10 -11.51 -2.87
C PRO A 204 -15.70 -10.37 -3.68
N LEU A 205 -15.42 -9.11 -3.31
CA LEU A 205 -15.90 -7.94 -4.04
C LEU A 205 -15.38 -7.95 -5.48
N THR A 206 -14.09 -8.20 -5.66
CA THR A 206 -13.47 -8.23 -6.99
C THR A 206 -14.00 -9.38 -7.83
N GLY A 207 -14.15 -10.57 -7.23
CA GLY A 207 -14.74 -11.72 -7.91
C GLY A 207 -16.18 -11.46 -8.34
N TRP A 208 -17.00 -10.84 -7.48
CA TRP A 208 -18.39 -10.50 -7.81
C TRP A 208 -18.48 -9.44 -8.91
N LEU A 209 -17.72 -8.35 -8.80
CA LEU A 209 -17.66 -7.30 -9.83
C LEU A 209 -17.18 -7.86 -11.19
N HIS A 210 -16.18 -8.74 -11.16
CA HIS A 210 -15.64 -9.38 -12.36
C HIS A 210 -16.65 -10.32 -13.03
N SER A 211 -17.23 -11.24 -12.26
CA SER A 211 -18.09 -12.32 -12.81
C SER A 211 -19.53 -11.90 -13.14
N VAL A 212 -20.11 -10.96 -12.39
CA VAL A 212 -21.54 -10.62 -12.49
C VAL A 212 -21.79 -9.31 -13.22
N VAL A 213 -20.90 -8.31 -13.07
CA VAL A 213 -21.21 -6.93 -13.46
C VAL A 213 -20.58 -6.54 -14.80
N GLY A 214 -19.31 -6.87 -15.03
CA GLY A 214 -18.67 -6.50 -16.30
C GLY A 214 -17.17 -6.69 -16.38
N GLY A 215 -16.64 -7.79 -15.82
CA GLY A 215 -15.22 -8.13 -15.90
C GLY A 215 -14.31 -7.14 -15.19
N PHE A 216 -13.03 -7.14 -15.56
CA PHE A 216 -12.05 -6.27 -14.91
C PHE A 216 -12.30 -4.78 -15.14
N THR A 217 -12.99 -4.38 -16.21
CA THR A 217 -13.29 -2.97 -16.43
C THR A 217 -14.10 -2.40 -15.27
N MET A 218 -15.13 -3.12 -14.82
CA MET A 218 -15.96 -2.69 -13.69
C MET A 218 -15.20 -2.72 -12.36
N VAL A 219 -14.34 -3.72 -12.16
CA VAL A 219 -13.45 -3.77 -10.99
C VAL A 219 -12.63 -2.48 -10.89
N PHE A 220 -11.90 -2.14 -11.95
CA PHE A 220 -11.02 -0.96 -11.95
C PHE A 220 -11.80 0.37 -11.95
N LEU A 221 -13.01 0.44 -12.51
CA LEU A 221 -13.87 1.62 -12.38
C LEU A 221 -14.29 1.87 -10.93
N VAL A 222 -14.72 0.83 -10.21
CA VAL A 222 -15.09 0.94 -8.78
C VAL A 222 -13.88 1.30 -7.93
N LEU A 223 -12.73 0.66 -8.18
CA LEU A 223 -11.48 1.01 -7.48
C LEU A 223 -11.02 2.44 -7.80
N GLY A 224 -11.23 2.91 -9.03
CA GLY A 224 -10.93 4.28 -9.44
C GLY A 224 -11.81 5.30 -8.72
N ALA A 225 -13.10 5.02 -8.58
CA ALA A 225 -14.01 5.84 -7.78
C ALA A 225 -13.59 5.91 -6.29
N LEU A 226 -13.13 4.79 -5.73
CA LEU A 226 -12.58 4.75 -4.37
C LEU A 226 -11.28 5.56 -4.25
N ALA A 227 -10.43 5.57 -5.28
CA ALA A 227 -9.22 6.38 -5.30
C ALA A 227 -9.53 7.88 -5.39
N VAL A 228 -10.58 8.27 -6.13
CA VAL A 228 -11.09 9.65 -6.14
C VAL A 228 -11.60 10.04 -4.75
N PHE A 229 -12.34 9.14 -4.09
CA PHE A 229 -12.79 9.35 -2.72
C PHE A 229 -11.60 9.52 -1.75
N GLU A 230 -10.59 8.64 -1.83
CA GLU A 230 -9.35 8.74 -1.06
C GLU A 230 -8.69 10.12 -1.28
N CYS A 231 -8.55 10.54 -2.54
CA CYS A 231 -8.02 11.85 -2.93
C CYS A 231 -8.79 13.00 -2.25
N CYS A 232 -10.12 13.00 -2.30
CA CYS A 232 -10.96 14.00 -1.63
C CYS A 232 -10.72 14.04 -0.12
N VAL A 233 -10.61 12.88 0.53
CA VAL A 233 -10.34 12.79 1.98
C VAL A 233 -8.98 13.40 2.34
N THR A 234 -7.97 13.28 1.48
CA THR A 234 -6.62 13.81 1.76
C THR A 234 -6.56 15.33 1.91
N PHE A 235 -7.47 16.08 1.28
CA PHE A 235 -7.51 17.54 1.40
C PHE A 235 -7.80 17.99 2.83
N PHE A 236 -8.53 17.18 3.61
CA PHE A 236 -8.83 17.43 5.01
C PHE A 236 -7.65 17.19 5.96
N LEU A 237 -6.53 16.66 5.47
CA LEU A 237 -5.32 16.48 6.27
C LEU A 237 -4.79 17.85 6.75
N PRO A 238 -4.52 18.04 8.05
CA PRO A 238 -3.96 19.30 8.56
C PRO A 238 -2.59 19.60 7.92
N ALA A 239 -2.40 20.82 7.43
CA ALA A 239 -1.15 21.27 6.85
C ALA A 239 -0.14 21.64 7.95
N ARG A 240 1.13 21.23 7.75
CA ARG A 240 2.22 21.45 8.72
C ARG A 240 2.53 22.92 8.97
N ASP A 241 2.25 23.79 8.01
CA ASP A 241 2.59 25.22 8.10
C ASP A 241 1.86 25.91 9.25
N HIS A 242 0.63 25.48 9.56
CA HIS A 242 -0.13 26.02 10.69
C HIS A 242 0.44 25.53 12.04
N LEU A 243 1.19 24.43 12.06
CA LEU A 243 1.69 23.79 13.29
C LEU A 243 3.03 24.39 13.74
N THR A 244 3.92 24.67 12.79
CA THR A 244 5.18 25.39 13.09
C THR A 244 4.87 26.83 13.50
N GLN A 245 3.93 27.47 12.81
CA GLN A 245 3.54 28.86 13.06
C GLN A 245 2.73 29.03 14.36
N GLN A 246 1.87 28.07 14.73
CA GLN A 246 1.22 28.06 16.05
C GLN A 246 2.20 27.77 17.19
N ALA A 247 3.18 26.89 16.98
CA ALA A 247 4.22 26.62 17.98
C ALA A 247 5.17 27.83 18.16
N GLU A 248 5.51 28.52 17.07
CA GLU A 248 6.27 29.78 17.10
C GLU A 248 5.47 30.91 17.77
N ASN A 249 4.19 31.06 17.45
CA ASN A 249 3.31 32.07 18.07
C ASN A 249 3.00 31.78 19.55
N ALA A 250 2.95 30.51 19.96
CA ALA A 250 2.77 30.12 21.36
C ALA A 250 4.07 30.24 22.19
N ALA A 251 5.23 30.31 21.53
CA ALA A 251 6.53 30.51 22.16
C ALA A 251 6.93 31.99 22.26
N GLN A 252 6.20 32.90 21.61
CA GLN A 252 6.35 34.34 21.82
C GLN A 252 5.60 34.72 23.10
N PRO A 253 6.29 35.28 24.12
CA PRO A 253 5.61 35.85 25.28
C PRO A 253 4.71 36.98 24.77
N ALA A 254 3.47 37.05 25.27
CA ALA A 254 2.64 38.22 25.06
C ALA A 254 3.36 39.43 25.67
N GLU A 255 3.83 40.34 24.81
CA GLU A 255 4.27 41.68 25.21
C GLU A 255 3.10 42.49 25.77
#